data_AF-V2YGE8-F1
#
_entry.id   AF-V2YGE8-F1
#
_cell.length_a   1.000
_cell.length_b   1.000
_cell.length_c   1.000
_cell.angle_alpha   90.00
_cell.angle_beta   90.00
_cell.angle_gamma   90.00
#
_symmetry.space_group_name_H-M   'P 1'
#
loop_
_entity.id
_entity.type
_entity.pdbx_description
1 polymer ?
#
loop_
_entity_poly.entity_id
_entity_poly.type
_entity_poly.pdbx_seq_one_letter_code
_entity_poly.pdbx_strand_id
1 'polypeptide(L)'
;MRESAHKGRGKADSTDRVGKYNMKESSYKSYDELPLFLNAATVARVLGVSPSSGYELMHKPDFPVLKVGSRLVVPKEKFVEWVS
;
A
#
# COMPACT_ATOMS: atom_id res chain seq x y z
N MET A 1 6.97 -49.79 -7.81
CA MET A 1 5.83 -48.86 -7.97
C MET A 1 5.92 -47.85 -6.82
N ARG A 2 6.07 -46.55 -7.11
CA ARG A 2 6.34 -45.51 -6.10
C ARG A 2 5.02 -45.06 -5.46
N GLU A 3 4.99 -45.02 -4.13
CA GLU A 3 3.88 -44.49 -3.33
C GLU A 3 3.60 -43.01 -3.62
N SER A 4 2.31 -42.71 -3.71
CA SER A 4 1.71 -41.40 -3.90
C SER A 4 1.87 -40.51 -2.66
N ALA A 5 2.25 -39.26 -2.85
CA ALA A 5 2.15 -38.21 -1.83
C ALA A 5 1.37 -37.01 -2.40
N HIS A 6 0.04 -37.08 -2.37
CA HIS A 6 -0.81 -35.89 -2.49
C HIS A 6 -0.80 -35.15 -1.15
N LYS A 7 0.13 -34.20 -0.97
CA LYS A 7 0.01 -33.22 0.11
C LYS A 7 -0.91 -32.09 -0.35
N GLY A 8 -2.18 -32.21 0.03
CA GLY A 8 -3.16 -31.14 -0.09
C GLY A 8 -2.64 -29.88 0.62
N ARG A 9 -2.46 -28.81 -0.14
CA ARG A 9 -2.31 -27.46 0.40
C ARG A 9 -3.68 -26.81 0.26
N GLY A 10 -4.52 -27.01 1.28
CA GLY A 10 -5.72 -26.20 1.44
C GLY A 10 -5.30 -24.73 1.50
N LYS A 11 -5.62 -23.98 0.46
CA LYS A 11 -5.69 -22.53 0.51
C LYS A 11 -7.17 -22.16 0.40
N ALA A 12 -7.86 -22.26 1.52
CA ALA A 12 -9.08 -21.52 1.74
C ALA A 12 -8.72 -20.32 2.62
N ASP A 13 -8.65 -19.16 2.00
CA ASP A 13 -9.24 -17.91 2.51
C ASP A 13 -9.19 -16.92 1.32
N SER A 14 -10.21 -16.90 0.46
CA SER A 14 -11.49 -16.23 0.70
C SER A 14 -11.31 -14.73 0.99
N THR A 15 -11.11 -13.94 -0.07
CA THR A 15 -11.85 -12.68 -0.20
C THR A 15 -12.10 -12.41 -1.68
N ASP A 16 -13.21 -12.94 -2.17
CA ASP A 16 -14.08 -12.11 -3.01
C ASP A 16 -14.50 -10.92 -2.14
N ARG A 17 -13.95 -9.74 -2.45
CA ARG A 17 -14.63 -8.48 -2.20
C ARG A 17 -14.34 -7.61 -3.40
N VAL A 18 -15.26 -7.66 -4.38
CA VAL A 18 -15.62 -6.45 -5.14
C VAL A 18 -15.95 -5.37 -4.10
N GLY A 19 -14.94 -4.63 -3.69
CA GLY A 19 -15.13 -3.43 -2.91
C GLY A 19 -15.69 -2.40 -3.87
N LYS A 20 -16.98 -2.08 -3.73
CA LYS A 20 -17.46 -0.73 -4.05
C LYS A 20 -16.40 0.23 -3.54
N TYR A 21 -15.66 0.87 -4.44
CA TYR A 21 -14.70 1.90 -4.08
C TYR A 21 -15.50 3.12 -3.62
N ASN A 22 -16.07 3.04 -2.42
CA ASN A 22 -16.44 4.22 -1.66
C ASN A 22 -15.12 4.91 -1.41
N MET A 23 -14.79 5.87 -2.27
CA MET A 23 -13.63 6.73 -2.15
C MET A 23 -13.72 7.36 -0.76
N LYS A 24 -12.98 6.81 0.21
CA LYS A 24 -12.98 7.32 1.57
C LYS A 24 -12.30 8.67 1.48
N GLU A 25 -13.00 9.73 1.85
CA GLU A 25 -12.40 11.05 2.00
C GLU A 25 -11.13 10.92 2.84
N SER A 26 -10.05 11.51 2.33
CA SER A 26 -8.82 11.64 3.08
C SER A 26 -9.14 12.44 4.34
N SER A 27 -8.81 11.90 5.52
CA SER A 27 -8.99 12.66 6.78
C SER A 27 -8.06 13.88 6.88
N TYR A 28 -7.17 14.08 5.90
CA TYR A 28 -6.25 15.20 5.80
C TYR A 28 -6.80 16.19 4.78
N LYS A 29 -6.92 17.46 5.17
CA LYS A 29 -7.42 18.53 4.31
C LYS A 29 -6.30 19.34 3.67
N SER A 30 -5.07 19.19 4.16
CA SER A 30 -3.88 19.85 3.64
C SER A 30 -2.62 19.02 3.87
N TYR A 31 -1.60 19.24 3.03
CA TYR A 31 -0.31 18.55 3.15
C TYR A 31 0.43 18.89 4.45
N ASP A 32 0.18 20.06 5.07
CA ASP A 32 0.76 20.44 6.36
C ASP A 32 0.39 19.49 7.51
N GLU A 33 -0.81 18.89 7.46
CA GLU A 33 -1.31 17.97 8.50
C GLU A 33 -0.71 16.57 8.37
N LEU A 34 0.01 16.29 7.28
CA LEU A 34 0.65 14.99 7.07
C LEU A 34 1.91 14.84 7.93
N PRO A 35 2.14 13.63 8.45
CA PRO A 35 3.41 13.33 9.12
C PRO A 35 4.57 13.54 8.15
N LEU A 36 5.74 13.91 8.69
CA LEU A 36 6.98 14.09 7.91
C LEU A 36 7.33 12.86 7.06
N PHE A 37 6.94 11.67 7.52
CA PHE A 37 7.10 10.42 6.80
C PHE A 37 5.76 9.68 6.70
N LEU A 38 5.38 9.30 5.49
CA LEU A 38 4.20 8.53 5.21
C LEU A 38 4.56 7.05 5.12
N ASN A 39 3.69 6.20 5.67
CA ASN A 39 3.72 4.76 5.46
C ASN A 39 2.71 4.37 4.36
N ALA A 40 2.72 3.12 3.92
CA ALA A 40 1.82 2.63 2.87
C ALA A 40 0.34 2.88 3.16
N ALA A 41 -0.10 2.76 4.42
CA ALA A 41 -1.48 3.03 4.79
C ALA A 41 -1.81 4.52 4.70
N THR A 42 -0.90 5.42 5.10
CA THR A 42 -1.07 6.86 4.95
C THR A 42 -1.08 7.26 3.47
N VAL A 43 -0.17 6.75 2.66
CA VAL A 43 -0.14 6.97 1.20
C VAL A 43 -1.45 6.53 0.57
N ALA A 44 -1.92 5.33 0.90
CA ALA A 44 -3.18 4.81 0.37
C ALA A 44 -4.37 5.71 0.75
N ARG A 45 -4.43 6.18 2.00
CA ARG A 45 -5.48 7.10 2.48
C ARG A 45 -5.42 8.47 1.82
N VAL A 46 -4.22 9.02 1.59
CA VAL A 46 -4.05 10.33 0.96
C VAL A 46 -4.42 10.28 -0.52
N LEU A 47 -4.04 9.21 -1.21
CA LEU A 47 -4.38 9.01 -2.63
C LEU A 47 -5.79 8.45 -2.87
N GLY A 48 -6.52 8.07 -1.81
CA GLY A 48 -7.86 7.47 -1.93
C GLY A 48 -7.85 6.07 -2.56
N VAL A 49 -6.73 5.34 -2.52
CA VAL A 49 -6.58 4.01 -3.11
C VAL A 49 -6.65 2.90 -2.05
N SER A 50 -6.78 1.65 -2.51
CA SER A 50 -6.73 0.51 -1.60
C SER A 50 -5.34 0.39 -0.92
N PRO A 51 -5.25 -0.18 0.31
CA PRO A 51 -3.97 -0.41 0.97
C PRO A 51 -2.99 -1.24 0.14
N SER A 52 -3.51 -2.24 -0.60
CA SER A 52 -2.71 -3.07 -1.50
C SER A 52 -2.12 -2.24 -2.64
N SER A 53 -2.95 -1.43 -3.30
CA SER A 53 -2.51 -0.55 -4.39
C SER A 53 -1.47 0.48 -3.91
N GLY A 54 -1.63 1.00 -2.69
CA GLY A 54 -0.63 1.88 -2.07
C GLY A 54 0.71 1.18 -1.82
N TYR A 55 0.68 -0.09 -1.42
CA TYR A 55 1.89 -0.89 -1.19
C TYR A 55 2.62 -1.23 -2.51
N GLU A 56 1.88 -1.59 -3.55
CA GLU A 56 2.42 -1.83 -4.89
C GLU A 56 3.05 -0.57 -5.47
N LEU A 57 2.39 0.58 -5.31
CA LEU A 57 2.92 1.88 -5.72
C LEU A 57 4.26 2.18 -5.05
N MET A 58 4.38 1.89 -3.75
CA MET A 58 5.64 2.05 -3.01
C MET A 58 6.77 1.12 -3.46
N HIS A 59 6.49 0.07 -4.25
CA HIS A 59 7.53 -0.80 -4.81
C HIS A 59 7.93 -0.41 -6.23
N LYS A 60 7.32 0.63 -6.81
CA LYS A 60 7.71 1.13 -8.12
C LYS A 60 9.01 1.95 -8.02
N PRO A 61 9.91 1.83 -9.01
CA PRO A 61 11.17 2.56 -9.02
C PRO A 61 10.97 4.09 -9.09
N ASP A 62 9.89 4.54 -9.71
CA ASP A 62 9.56 5.97 -9.87
C ASP A 62 8.85 6.59 -8.66
N PHE A 63 8.59 5.80 -7.61
CA PHE A 63 7.88 6.30 -6.43
C PHE A 63 8.88 6.75 -5.34
N PRO A 64 8.68 7.91 -4.69
CA PRO A 64 9.67 8.51 -3.79
C PRO A 64 9.77 7.81 -2.42
N VAL A 65 10.30 6.59 -2.41
CA VAL A 65 10.48 5.80 -1.19
C VAL A 65 11.89 5.93 -0.63
N LEU A 66 11.95 6.20 0.67
CA LEU A 66 13.14 6.05 1.48
C LEU A 66 13.10 4.69 2.21
N LYS A 67 14.15 3.88 2.04
CA LYS A 67 14.30 2.60 2.74
C LYS A 67 15.18 2.80 3.99
N VAL A 68 14.59 2.59 5.16
CA VAL A 68 15.29 2.61 6.45
C VAL A 68 15.27 1.20 7.03
N GLY A 69 16.39 0.48 6.90
CA GLY A 69 16.47 -0.94 7.26
C GLY A 69 15.50 -1.79 6.43
N SER A 70 14.54 -2.44 7.10
CA SER A 70 13.48 -3.25 6.46
C SER A 70 12.20 -2.47 6.15
N ARG A 71 12.11 -1.19 6.55
CA ARG A 71 10.89 -0.40 6.42
C ARG A 71 10.99 0.59 5.25
N LEU A 72 9.91 0.65 4.48
CA LEU A 72 9.72 1.65 3.42
C LEU A 72 8.88 2.79 3.99
N VAL A 73 9.40 4.01 3.86
CA VAL A 73 8.72 5.24 4.26
C VAL A 73 8.86 6.26 3.14
N VAL A 74 7.91 7.19 3.05
CA VAL A 74 7.87 8.20 1.99
C VAL A 74 8.05 9.57 2.65
N PRO A 75 9.11 10.32 2.34
CA PRO A 75 9.25 11.69 2.84
C PRO A 75 8.11 12.56 2.33
N LYS A 76 7.48 13.34 3.21
CA LYS A 76 6.35 14.21 2.88
C LYS A 76 6.65 15.15 1.72
N GLU A 77 7.80 15.81 1.76
CA GLU A 77 8.22 16.76 0.73
C GLU A 77 8.29 16.09 -0.64
N LYS A 78 8.95 14.93 -0.71
CA LYS A 78 9.09 14.16 -1.95
C LYS A 78 7.76 13.60 -2.45
N PHE A 79 6.86 13.24 -1.54
CA PHE A 79 5.51 12.84 -1.90
C PHE A 79 4.73 14.00 -2.53
N VAL A 80 4.79 15.20 -1.94
CA VAL A 80 4.13 16.39 -2.48
C VAL A 80 4.71 16.76 -3.85
N GLU A 81 6.03 16.72 -4.01
CA GLU A 81 6.71 16.93 -5.30
C GLU A 81 6.28 15.91 -6.36
N TRP A 82 5.95 14.68 -5.98
CA TRP A 82 5.52 13.63 -6.91
C TRP A 82 4.05 13.75 -7.32
N VAL A 83 3.18 14.28 -6.45
CA VAL A 83 1.76 14.49 -6.76
C VAL A 83 1.53 15.80 -7.55
N SER A 84 2.40 16.80 -7.36
CA SER A 84 2.32 18.11 -8.01
C SER A 84 2.92 18.14 -9.41
#